data_AF-A0A1G9UUE9-F1
#
_entry.id   AF-A0A1G9UUE9-F1
#
_cell.length_a   1.000
_cell.length_b   1.000
_cell.length_c   1.000
_cell.angle_alpha   90.00
_cell.angle_beta   90.00
_cell.angle_gamma   90.00
#
_symmetry.space_group_name_H-M   'P 1'
#
loop_
_entity.id
_entity.type
_entity.pdbx_description
1 polymer ?
#
loop_
_entity_poly.entity_id
_entity_poly.type
_entity_poly.pdbx_seq_one_letter_code
_entity_poly.pdbx_strand_id
1 'polypeptide(L)'
;MRGVRPGQGRGVSQPRPVSPDDPAPTSERGATITPYRDGPLIVRGDFRLLDQDGNEIDPGRETIALCRCGKSGIKPFCDGSHKRAGFSAPSAPSRPRPAARILREARGDDDPGTDTA
;
A
#
# COMPACT_ATOMS: atom_id res chain seq x y z
N MET A 1 38.22 -42.15 -8.09
CA MET A 1 37.33 -41.34 -8.94
C MET A 1 36.71 -40.25 -8.06
N ARG A 2 36.74 -39.00 -8.53
CA ARG A 2 36.37 -37.79 -7.76
C ARG A 2 34.85 -37.74 -7.53
N GLY A 3 34.47 -37.24 -6.35
CA GLY A 3 33.10 -37.25 -5.86
C GLY A 3 32.17 -36.22 -6.48
N VAL A 4 30.87 -36.47 -6.32
CA VAL A 4 29.82 -35.46 -6.38
C VAL A 4 29.02 -35.62 -5.08
N ARG A 5 29.13 -34.63 -4.19
CA ARG A 5 28.22 -34.50 -3.05
C ARG A 5 26.94 -33.82 -3.55
N PRO A 6 25.74 -34.36 -3.30
CA PRO A 6 24.51 -33.63 -3.60
C PRO A 6 24.44 -32.40 -2.68
N GLY A 7 24.36 -31.22 -3.29
CA GLY A 7 24.20 -29.94 -2.60
C GLY A 7 22.84 -29.92 -1.90
N GLN A 8 22.87 -29.98 -0.56
CA GLN A 8 21.70 -29.72 0.26
C GLN A 8 21.21 -28.30 -0.05
N GLY A 9 19.98 -28.19 -0.55
CA GLY A 9 19.36 -26.94 -0.93
C GLY A 9 19.40 -25.94 0.21
N ARG A 10 19.70 -24.68 -0.10
CA ARG A 10 19.63 -23.57 0.85
C ARG A 10 18.18 -23.50 1.34
N GLY A 11 17.96 -23.87 2.60
CA GLY A 11 16.67 -23.71 3.24
C GLY A 11 16.26 -22.25 3.18
N VAL A 12 15.15 -21.96 2.52
CA VAL A 12 14.45 -20.69 2.69
C VAL A 12 13.90 -20.71 4.11
N SER A 13 14.58 -20.01 5.01
CA SER A 13 14.09 -19.77 6.38
C SER A 13 12.72 -19.11 6.25
N GLN A 14 11.66 -19.83 6.59
CA GLN A 14 10.33 -19.24 6.64
C GLN A 14 10.37 -18.09 7.65
N PRO A 15 9.84 -16.90 7.30
CA PRO A 15 9.73 -15.81 8.25
C PRO A 15 8.87 -16.26 9.43
N ARG A 16 9.30 -15.89 10.64
CA ARG A 16 8.58 -16.25 11.88
C ARG A 16 7.21 -15.56 11.86
N PRO A 17 6.13 -16.22 12.32
CA PRO A 17 4.86 -15.54 12.54
C PRO A 17 5.09 -14.42 13.56
N VAL A 18 4.78 -13.19 13.14
CA VAL A 18 4.82 -12.00 13.98
C VAL A 18 3.59 -11.99 14.88
N SER A 19 3.80 -11.79 16.18
CA SER A 19 2.71 -11.76 17.16
C SER A 19 1.88 -10.49 16.97
N PRO A 20 0.57 -10.49 17.26
CA PRO A 20 -0.26 -9.28 17.15
C PRO A 20 0.19 -8.14 18.08
N ASP A 21 1.01 -8.45 19.10
CA ASP A 21 1.60 -7.51 20.06
C ASP A 21 3.02 -7.05 19.69
N ASP A 22 3.62 -7.56 18.60
CA ASP A 22 4.92 -7.08 18.15
C ASP A 22 4.76 -5.64 17.62
N PRO A 23 5.50 -4.65 18.16
CA PRO A 23 5.45 -3.30 17.62
C PRO A 23 5.90 -3.37 16.16
N ALA A 24 5.05 -2.88 15.26
CA ALA A 24 5.35 -2.82 13.84
C ALA A 24 6.73 -2.17 13.64
N PRO A 25 7.59 -2.68 12.73
CA PRO A 25 8.88 -2.07 12.46
C PRO A 25 8.67 -0.60 12.09
N THR A 26 9.03 0.31 12.99
CA THR A 26 8.97 1.75 12.76
C THR A 26 10.20 2.13 11.96
N SER A 27 10.19 1.87 10.64
CA SER A 27 11.15 2.54 9.78
C SER A 27 10.74 4.01 9.65
N GLU A 28 11.68 4.90 9.90
CA GLU A 28 11.51 6.37 9.80
C GLU A 28 11.15 6.85 8.36
N ARG A 29 11.04 5.92 7.39
CA ARG A 29 10.58 6.16 6.02
C ARG A 29 9.40 5.24 5.72
N GLY A 30 8.20 5.69 6.08
CA GLY A 30 6.95 4.96 5.83
C GLY A 30 6.63 4.80 4.33
N ALA A 31 5.56 4.04 4.06
CA ALA A 31 5.08 3.81 2.71
C ALA A 31 4.45 5.05 2.06
N THR A 32 4.67 5.23 0.76
CA THR A 32 3.91 6.19 -0.07
C THR A 32 2.92 5.46 -0.94
N ILE A 33 1.67 5.94 -0.97
CA ILE A 33 0.61 5.43 -1.87
C ILE A 33 0.20 6.55 -2.84
N THR A 34 0.39 6.33 -4.14
CA THR A 34 0.07 7.30 -5.20
C THR A 34 -1.02 6.75 -6.11
N PRO A 35 -2.24 7.33 -6.10
CA PRO A 35 -3.25 7.01 -7.10
C PRO A 35 -2.85 7.58 -8.47
N TYR A 36 -2.70 6.71 -9.47
CA TYR A 36 -2.48 7.16 -10.85
C TYR A 36 -3.82 7.46 -11.52
N ARG A 37 -3.90 8.59 -12.24
CA ARG A 37 -5.06 8.93 -13.08
C ARG A 37 -5.40 7.74 -13.98
N ASP A 38 -6.67 7.35 -13.99
CA ASP A 38 -7.20 6.26 -14.81
C ASP A 38 -6.48 4.91 -14.62
N GLY A 39 -5.77 4.76 -13.51
CA GLY A 39 -4.83 3.68 -13.27
C GLY A 39 -4.78 3.18 -11.83
N PRO A 40 -3.75 2.37 -11.48
CA PRO A 40 -3.63 1.69 -10.20
C PRO A 40 -3.25 2.63 -9.04
N LEU A 41 -3.19 2.05 -7.84
CA LEU A 41 -2.48 2.65 -6.71
C LEU A 41 -1.03 2.15 -6.72
N ILE A 42 -0.06 3.07 -6.79
CA ILE A 42 1.36 2.72 -6.70
C ILE A 42 1.79 2.82 -5.25
N VAL A 43 2.29 1.73 -4.69
CA VAL A 43 2.83 1.67 -3.32
C VAL A 43 4.35 1.57 -3.41
N ARG A 44 5.06 2.41 -2.63
CA ARG A 44 6.52 2.44 -2.53
C ARG A 44 6.98 2.54 -1.09
N GLY A 45 8.18 2.08 -0.81
CA GLY A 45 8.81 2.20 0.50
C GLY A 45 8.59 0.95 1.36
N ASP A 46 8.68 1.11 2.66
CA ASP A 46 8.52 0.02 3.61
C ASP A 46 7.03 -0.20 3.93
N PHE A 47 6.47 -1.32 3.48
CA PHE A 47 5.09 -1.70 3.73
C PHE A 47 4.95 -3.21 3.87
N ARG A 48 3.93 -3.61 4.63
CA ARG A 48 3.41 -4.99 4.65
C ARG A 48 2.07 -5.02 3.94
N LEU A 49 1.85 -6.06 3.15
CA LEU A 49 0.58 -6.30 2.49
C LEU A 49 -0.07 -7.52 3.16
N LEU A 50 -1.22 -7.32 3.79
CA LEU A 50 -1.94 -8.37 4.51
C LEU A 50 -3.33 -8.57 3.88
N ASP A 51 -3.86 -9.79 3.95
CA ASP A 51 -5.29 -10.05 3.74
C ASP A 51 -6.12 -9.76 5.00
N GLN A 52 -7.45 -9.95 4.92
CA GLN A 52 -8.35 -9.72 6.06
C GLN A 52 -8.16 -10.70 7.22
N ASP A 53 -7.54 -11.85 6.97
CA ASP A 53 -7.27 -12.90 7.97
C ASP A 53 -5.90 -12.69 8.64
N GLY A 54 -5.15 -11.66 8.20
CA GLY A 54 -3.83 -11.30 8.70
C GLY A 54 -2.67 -12.02 8.01
N ASN A 55 -2.93 -12.81 6.96
CA ASN A 55 -1.87 -13.49 6.22
C ASN A 55 -1.10 -12.51 5.35
N GLU A 56 0.22 -12.68 5.30
CA GLU A 56 1.09 -11.84 4.49
C GLU A 56 1.04 -12.24 3.01
N ILE A 57 0.82 -11.24 2.15
CA ILE A 57 0.84 -11.36 0.70
C ILE A 57 2.21 -10.89 0.22
N ASP A 58 3.00 -11.79 -0.37
CA ASP A 58 4.29 -11.44 -0.95
C ASP A 58 4.13 -10.40 -2.09
N PRO A 59 4.66 -9.18 -1.95
CA PRO A 59 4.58 -8.16 -2.98
C PRO A 59 5.52 -8.43 -4.18
N GLY A 60 6.50 -9.31 -4.02
CA GLY A 60 7.53 -9.66 -5.01
C GLY A 60 8.54 -8.56 -5.35
N ARG A 61 8.33 -7.32 -4.86
CA ARG A 61 9.17 -6.14 -5.12
C ARG A 61 8.83 -4.98 -4.18
N GLU A 62 9.76 -4.05 -4.02
CA GLU A 62 9.62 -2.84 -3.17
C GLU A 62 8.60 -1.81 -3.71
N THR A 63 8.22 -1.90 -4.98
CA THR A 63 7.21 -1.01 -5.59
C THR A 63 6.15 -1.83 -6.28
N ILE A 64 4.92 -1.79 -5.78
CA ILE A 64 3.80 -2.54 -6.36
C ILE A 64 2.72 -1.63 -6.93
N ALA A 65 1.86 -2.23 -7.76
CA ALA A 65 0.69 -1.58 -8.32
C ALA A 65 -0.54 -2.37 -7.87
N LEU A 66 -1.40 -1.77 -7.06
CA LEU A 66 -2.65 -2.36 -6.59
C LEU A 66 -3.80 -1.98 -7.51
N CYS A 67 -4.72 -2.93 -7.71
CA CYS A 67 -5.88 -2.75 -8.55
C CYS A 67 -6.83 -1.72 -7.95
N ARG A 68 -7.12 -0.66 -8.72
CA ARG A 68 -8.13 0.36 -8.37
C ARG A 68 -9.42 0.22 -9.17
N CYS A 69 -9.37 -0.42 -10.35
CA CYS A 69 -10.49 -0.51 -11.28
C CYS A 69 -11.41 -1.72 -11.06
N GLY A 70 -11.03 -2.67 -10.21
CA GLY A 70 -11.79 -3.91 -9.95
C GLY A 70 -11.70 -4.98 -11.05
N LYS A 71 -11.05 -4.71 -12.20
CA LYS A 71 -11.03 -5.62 -13.37
C LYS A 71 -9.77 -6.46 -13.52
N SER A 72 -8.80 -6.37 -12.61
CA SER A 72 -7.58 -7.18 -12.68
C SER A 72 -7.89 -8.68 -12.53
N GLY A 73 -7.18 -9.53 -13.28
CA GLY A 73 -7.21 -10.99 -13.13
C GLY A 73 -6.31 -11.52 -12.01
N ILE A 74 -5.40 -10.68 -11.49
CA ILE A 74 -4.38 -11.05 -10.48
C ILE A 74 -4.52 -10.21 -9.20
N LYS A 75 -5.77 -10.01 -8.73
CA LYS A 75 -6.04 -9.22 -7.52
C LYS A 75 -5.22 -9.76 -6.33
N PRO A 76 -4.72 -8.89 -5.45
CA PRO A 76 -4.97 -7.44 -5.37
C PRO A 76 -4.11 -6.58 -6.32
N PHE A 77 -3.25 -7.19 -7.13
CA PHE A 77 -2.33 -6.49 -8.02
C PHE A 77 -2.99 -6.01 -9.31
N CYS A 78 -2.38 -5.03 -9.96
CA CYS A 78 -2.79 -4.51 -11.26
C CYS A 78 -2.06 -5.22 -12.42
N ASP A 79 -2.81 -5.76 -13.37
CA ASP A 79 -2.33 -6.37 -14.63
C ASP A 79 -2.48 -5.46 -15.87
N GLY A 80 -2.90 -4.22 -15.69
CA GLY A 80 -3.19 -3.30 -16.80
C GLY A 80 -4.61 -3.37 -17.35
N SER A 81 -5.49 -4.24 -16.82
CA SER A 81 -6.89 -4.34 -17.25
C SER A 81 -7.70 -3.05 -17.11
N HIS A 82 -7.24 -2.08 -16.32
CA HIS A 82 -7.83 -0.73 -16.25
C HIS A 82 -7.91 -0.04 -17.61
N LYS A 83 -6.93 -0.26 -18.51
CA LYS A 83 -6.92 0.35 -19.85
C LYS A 83 -8.07 -0.19 -20.71
N ARG A 84 -8.17 -1.52 -20.79
CA ARG A 84 -9.21 -2.21 -21.58
C ARG A 84 -10.60 -2.00 -21.00
N ALA A 85 -10.70 -1.83 -19.68
CA ALA A 85 -11.95 -1.57 -18.99
C ALA A 85 -12.44 -0.11 -19.09
N GLY A 86 -11.66 0.79 -19.70
CA GLY A 86 -12.01 2.22 -19.77
C GLY A 86 -12.14 2.87 -18.39
N PHE A 87 -11.35 2.43 -17.41
CA PHE A 87 -11.43 2.97 -16.06
C PHE A 87 -11.04 4.45 -16.05
N SER A 88 -11.95 5.31 -15.59
CA SER A 88 -11.68 6.74 -15.42
C SER A 88 -11.85 7.15 -13.97
N ALA A 89 -10.79 7.73 -13.40
CA ALA A 89 -10.83 8.31 -12.06
C ALA A 89 -9.65 9.25 -11.83
N PRO A 90 -9.86 10.39 -11.14
CA PRO A 90 -8.79 11.32 -10.81
C PRO A 90 -7.74 10.68 -9.89
N SER A 91 -6.55 11.30 -9.84
CA SER A 91 -5.47 10.95 -8.91
C SER A 91 -5.66 11.55 -7.51
N ALA A 92 -6.54 12.56 -7.38
CA ALA A 92 -6.87 13.23 -6.14
C ALA A 92 -8.39 13.17 -5.88
N PRO A 93 -8.84 13.32 -4.62
CA PRO A 93 -10.26 13.44 -4.31
C PRO A 93 -10.90 14.60 -5.10
N SER A 94 -12.09 14.37 -5.67
CA SER A 94 -12.87 15.41 -6.35
C SER A 94 -13.67 16.30 -5.38
N ARG A 95 -13.78 15.88 -4.12
CA ARG A 95 -14.45 16.60 -3.04
C ARG A 95 -13.67 16.43 -1.73
N PRO A 96 -13.78 17.38 -0.79
CA PRO A 96 -13.19 17.23 0.54
C PRO A 96 -13.70 15.97 1.24
N ARG A 97 -12.83 15.25 1.95
CA ARG A 97 -13.24 14.14 2.80
C ARG A 97 -13.92 14.71 4.05
N PRO A 98 -15.20 14.42 4.34
CA PRO A 98 -15.89 14.99 5.50
C PRO A 98 -15.14 14.75 6.83
N ALA A 99 -14.58 13.56 7.01
CA ALA A 99 -13.76 13.24 8.17
C ALA A 99 -12.50 14.12 8.30
N ALA A 100 -11.90 14.52 7.17
CA ALA A 100 -10.74 15.41 7.19
C ALA A 100 -11.11 16.84 7.60
N ARG A 101 -12.35 17.27 7.32
CA ARG A 101 -12.86 18.57 7.77
C ARG A 101 -13.13 18.57 9.28
N ILE A 102 -13.84 17.55 9.78
CA ILE A 102 -14.14 17.39 11.22
C ILE A 102 -12.85 17.38 12.04
N LEU A 103 -11.80 16.70 11.56
CA LEU A 103 -10.51 16.66 12.24
C LEU A 103 -9.78 18.01 12.28
N ARG A 104 -9.99 18.90 11.29
CA ARG A 104 -9.40 20.26 11.28
C ARG A 104 -10.17 21.18 12.22
N GLU A 105 -11.48 21.14 12.15
CA GLU A 105 -12.37 21.90 13.04
C GLU A 105 -12.12 21.53 14.52
N ALA A 106 -11.96 20.24 14.82
CA ALA A 106 -11.63 19.77 16.18
C ALA A 106 -10.23 20.19 16.68
N ARG A 107 -9.30 20.54 15.78
CA ARG A 107 -7.96 21.04 16.13
C ARG A 107 -7.92 22.55 16.33
N GLY A 108 -9.00 23.27 15.99
CA GLY A 108 -9.04 24.74 16.06
C GLY A 108 -8.20 25.44 15.00
N ASP A 109 -7.85 24.74 13.91
CA ASP A 109 -7.02 25.28 12.81
C ASP A 109 -7.77 26.31 11.93
N ASP A 110 -9.09 26.48 12.16
CA ASP A 110 -9.97 27.43 11.49
C ASP A 110 -10.27 28.65 12.39
N ASP A 111 -9.25 29.28 12.98
CA ASP A 111 -9.37 30.66 13.50
C ASP A 111 -9.01 31.62 12.35
N PRO A 112 -9.99 32.13 11.57
CA PRO A 112 -9.73 33.27 10.72
C PRO A 112 -9.54 34.46 11.67
N GLY A 113 -8.30 34.68 12.11
CA GLY A 113 -7.92 35.85 12.88
C GLY A 113 -8.52 37.06 12.20
N THR A 114 -9.58 37.61 12.80
CA THR A 114 -10.24 38.81 12.30
C THR A 114 -9.26 39.94 12.48
N ASP A 115 -8.59 40.26 11.38
CA ASP A 115 -8.06 41.57 11.05
C ASP A 115 -9.21 42.58 11.16
N THR A 116 -9.35 43.23 12.32
CA THR A 116 -9.97 44.56 12.47
C THR A 116 -9.55 45.16 13.81
N ALA A 117 -8.50 46.00 13.80
CA ALA A 117 -8.47 47.35 14.37
C ALA A 117 -7.11 48.01 14.10
#